data_AF-A8S4U3-F1
#
_entry.id   AF-A8S4U3-F1
#
_cell.length_a   1.000
_cell.length_b   1.000
_cell.length_c   1.000
_cell.angle_alpha   90.00
_cell.angle_beta   90.00
_cell.angle_gamma   90.00
#
_symmetry.space_group_name_H-M   'P 1'
#
loop_
_entity.id
_entity.type
_entity.pdbx_description
1 polymer ?
#
loop_
_entity_poly.entity_id
_entity_poly.type
_entity_poly.pdbx_seq_one_letter_code
_entity_poly.pdbx_strand_id
1 'polypeptide(L)'
;MFPVGNISQYRIGFKHKNGRQKKTTDIHYRQCRIGSKRYHMIHLSWIPEYTKPGPPGGQSFHVHNRFIYLPQTDTINKKTPRLNITAFDNSRFKGSSQHFYFKLCYTKLWLNCAIRKGQQQSGGMTDMPFVSLIIPVYNAEKYLRRCLNSAMEQTFQDMEIIVVNDGSQDTSLEICREYEKMDRRFRVINKENTGVSDSRNQAIETARGEYLQFMDSDDWLTPDATESFVHAARKFDCDLVVSDFYRVDGAVFTEKQHIRERGLLTRAQYAEYMMREPADFYYGVLWNKLYRRSIVQEHQLKMDEDLRWCEDFLFNLNFIRYAGRFTAIQTPVYYYMKRKGSLVSTDWKKANTVKLKLRLLKDYKELYQSMDLYEENKLKINAFAVSIAKDGGIGAPMSRLRKKLSEEDYIEDELPAGYTRVCHTLGPIYDEASRILILGSFPSVKSREQNFYYGHPQNRFWKLMARLFEEPVPETTEDKKGLLMRHHIALWDVVAACDIKGSSDRSIRNVIPTDLNRILRTARIETILANGDTAFQLYRKYCRETTGREAVKCPSTSPANAFFTLDRLAEAWGRELF
;
A
#
# COMPACT_ATOMS: atom_id res chain seq x y z
N MET A 1 1.59 26.26 24.43
CA MET A 1 0.27 26.15 25.10
C MET A 1 -0.64 27.27 24.58
N PHE A 2 -1.67 26.94 23.80
CA PHE A 2 -2.75 27.84 23.35
C PHE A 2 -4.03 26.98 23.19
N PRO A 3 -5.22 27.51 23.52
CA PRO A 3 -6.42 26.69 23.65
C PRO A 3 -6.89 26.17 22.30
N VAL A 4 -7.28 24.89 22.28
CA VAL A 4 -8.03 24.27 21.19
C VAL A 4 -9.36 25.01 21.08
N GLY A 5 -9.51 25.86 20.06
CA GLY A 5 -10.78 26.51 19.78
C GLY A 5 -11.83 25.47 19.40
N ASN A 6 -12.97 25.49 20.09
CA ASN A 6 -14.11 24.57 19.90
C ASN A 6 -14.45 24.38 18.42
N ILE A 7 -14.39 23.12 17.96
CA ILE A 7 -14.99 22.72 16.69
C ILE A 7 -16.50 22.87 16.86
N SER A 8 -17.08 23.83 16.14
CA SER A 8 -18.51 24.06 16.16
C SER A 8 -19.08 23.54 14.84
N GLN A 9 -19.99 22.58 14.92
CA GLN A 9 -20.66 22.00 13.75
C GLN A 9 -21.83 22.91 13.38
N TYR A 10 -21.83 23.46 12.16
CA TYR A 10 -22.88 24.37 11.70
C TYR A 10 -23.56 23.82 10.46
N ARG A 11 -24.89 23.97 10.41
CA ARG A 11 -25.74 23.57 9.30
C ARG A 11 -26.02 24.78 8.40
N ILE A 12 -25.56 24.76 7.14
CA ILE A 12 -25.86 25.82 6.17
C ILE A 12 -26.91 25.33 5.18
N GLY A 13 -27.94 26.14 4.95
CA GLY A 13 -28.97 25.89 3.94
C GLY A 13 -28.65 26.58 2.62
N PHE A 14 -28.62 25.82 1.52
CA PHE A 14 -28.51 26.34 0.15
C PHE A 14 -29.88 26.73 -0.38
N LYS A 15 -29.98 27.78 -1.20
CA LYS A 15 -31.23 28.15 -1.88
C LYS A 15 -30.94 28.36 -3.36
N HIS A 16 -31.56 27.56 -4.23
CA HIS A 16 -31.49 27.80 -5.67
C HIS A 16 -32.21 29.10 -6.03
N LYS A 17 -31.80 29.76 -7.12
CA LYS A 17 -32.34 31.06 -7.58
C LYS A 17 -33.87 31.08 -7.76
N ASN A 18 -34.49 29.90 -7.92
CA ASN A 18 -35.93 29.72 -8.13
C ASN A 18 -36.67 29.21 -6.88
N GLY A 19 -36.04 29.24 -5.70
CA GLY A 19 -36.69 29.04 -4.40
C GLY A 19 -37.14 27.61 -4.03
N ARG A 20 -37.06 26.63 -4.94
CA ARG A 20 -37.72 25.32 -4.75
C ARG A 20 -36.86 24.17 -4.19
N GLN A 21 -35.57 24.35 -3.92
CA GLN A 21 -34.78 23.34 -3.21
C GLN A 21 -33.85 23.95 -2.16
N LYS A 22 -33.97 23.43 -0.94
CA LYS A 22 -32.99 23.58 0.14
C LYS A 22 -32.20 22.29 0.26
N LYS A 23 -30.90 22.34 -0.02
CA LYS A 23 -29.97 21.33 0.51
C LYS A 23 -29.36 21.90 1.79
N THR A 24 -29.11 21.05 2.77
CA THR A 24 -28.36 21.41 3.99
C THR A 24 -27.11 20.57 4.04
N THR A 25 -25.97 21.17 4.36
CA THR A 25 -24.74 20.44 4.64
C THR A 25 -24.10 20.94 5.91
N ASP A 26 -23.36 20.06 6.56
CA ASP A 26 -22.53 20.41 7.70
C ASP A 26 -21.21 20.98 7.20
N ILE A 27 -20.76 22.06 7.83
CA ILE A 27 -19.44 22.62 7.60
C ILE A 27 -18.63 22.56 8.90
N HIS A 28 -17.34 22.27 8.76
CA HIS A 28 -16.41 22.28 9.88
C HIS A 28 -15.63 23.60 9.86
N TYR A 29 -15.71 24.32 10.97
CA TYR A 29 -15.07 25.62 11.17
C TYR A 29 -13.96 25.52 12.22
N ARG A 30 -12.79 26.08 11.93
CA ARG A 30 -11.68 26.20 12.89
C ARG A 30 -10.89 27.48 12.67
N GLN A 31 -10.38 28.07 13.75
CA GLN A 31 -9.36 29.11 13.68
C GLN A 31 -7.97 28.48 13.66
N CYS A 32 -7.11 28.91 12.74
CA CYS A 32 -5.73 28.43 12.64
C CYS A 32 -4.74 29.58 12.42
N ARG A 33 -3.45 29.28 12.54
CA ARG A 33 -2.35 30.21 12.24
C ARG A 33 -1.47 29.60 11.15
N ILE A 34 -1.07 30.42 10.18
CA ILE A 34 -0.07 30.07 9.16
C ILE A 34 1.01 31.15 9.25
N GLY A 35 2.20 30.77 9.70
CA GLY A 35 3.24 31.72 10.12
C GLY A 35 2.74 32.62 11.28
N SER A 36 2.98 33.93 11.17
CA SER A 36 2.52 34.93 12.15
C SER A 36 1.04 35.36 11.98
N LYS A 37 0.38 34.96 10.89
CA LYS A 37 -0.97 35.41 10.51
C LYS A 37 -2.05 34.43 10.97
N ARG A 38 -3.21 34.96 11.42
CA ARG A 38 -4.38 34.16 11.83
C ARG A 38 -5.38 34.04 10.67
N TYR A 39 -6.00 32.88 10.57
CA TYR A 39 -6.97 32.56 9.52
C TYR A 39 -8.22 31.88 10.09
N HIS A 40 -9.34 32.11 9.42
CA HIS A 40 -10.52 31.25 9.55
C HIS A 40 -10.45 30.16 8.48
N MET A 41 -10.54 28.90 8.90
CA MET A 41 -10.49 27.73 8.04
C MET A 41 -11.89 27.11 7.96
N ILE A 42 -12.37 26.91 6.74
CA ILE A 42 -13.68 26.32 6.46
C ILE A 42 -13.49 25.10 5.55
N HIS A 43 -13.89 23.92 6.03
CA HIS A 43 -13.85 22.70 5.24
C HIS A 43 -15.14 22.54 4.41
N LEU A 44 -15.00 22.38 3.10
CA LEU A 44 -16.11 22.16 2.17
C LEU A 44 -15.97 20.77 1.55
N SER A 45 -16.64 19.78 2.16
CA SER A 45 -16.55 18.37 1.82
C SER A 45 -17.06 17.98 0.41
N TRP A 46 -17.59 18.92 -0.38
CA TRP A 46 -18.26 18.64 -1.66
C TRP A 46 -17.71 19.36 -2.91
N ILE A 47 -16.56 20.05 -2.83
CA ILE A 47 -15.98 20.72 -4.01
C ILE A 47 -14.78 19.89 -4.53
N PRO A 48 -14.80 19.38 -5.78
CA PRO A 48 -13.64 18.78 -6.42
C PRO A 48 -12.53 19.84 -6.62
N GLU A 49 -11.27 19.45 -6.51
CA GLU A 49 -10.11 20.35 -6.65
C GLU A 49 -10.16 21.14 -7.97
N TYR A 50 -10.08 22.46 -7.88
CA TYR A 50 -9.85 23.36 -9.00
C TYR A 50 -8.85 24.43 -8.59
N THR A 51 -7.77 24.56 -9.37
CA THR A 51 -6.78 25.63 -9.26
C THR A 51 -6.83 26.49 -10.53
N LYS A 52 -7.13 27.78 -10.37
CA LYS A 52 -6.70 28.86 -11.29
C LYS A 52 -6.57 30.17 -10.52
N PRO A 53 -5.65 31.08 -10.93
CA PRO A 53 -5.45 32.33 -10.23
C PRO A 53 -6.65 33.26 -10.43
N GLY A 54 -7.04 33.96 -9.36
CA GLY A 54 -8.15 34.90 -9.37
C GLY A 54 -7.89 36.12 -10.27
N PRO A 55 -8.95 36.83 -10.70
CA PRO A 55 -8.82 38.03 -11.51
C PRO A 55 -8.14 39.19 -10.73
N PRO A 56 -7.58 40.20 -11.42
CA PRO A 56 -6.92 41.32 -10.76
C PRO A 56 -7.96 42.17 -10.02
N GLY A 57 -7.75 42.38 -8.71
CA GLY A 57 -8.49 43.37 -7.91
C GLY A 57 -9.49 42.85 -6.87
N GLY A 58 -9.61 41.53 -6.65
CA GLY A 58 -10.39 40.95 -5.54
C GLY A 58 -9.50 40.46 -4.39
N GLN A 59 -10.00 40.45 -3.15
CA GLN A 59 -9.29 39.80 -2.03
C GLN A 59 -9.00 38.34 -2.40
N SER A 60 -7.71 37.98 -2.45
CA SER A 60 -7.23 36.65 -2.78
C SER A 60 -7.47 35.69 -1.61
N PHE A 61 -8.21 34.62 -1.85
CA PHE A 61 -8.36 33.49 -0.94
C PHE A 61 -7.57 32.30 -1.47
N HIS A 62 -6.95 31.55 -0.56
CA HIS A 62 -6.24 30.34 -0.93
C HIS A 62 -7.16 29.13 -0.70
N VAL A 63 -7.30 28.31 -1.73
CA VAL A 63 -7.95 27.01 -1.65
C VAL A 63 -6.86 25.95 -1.71
N HIS A 64 -6.77 25.13 -0.67
CA HIS A 64 -5.84 24.00 -0.59
C HIS A 64 -6.54 22.82 0.06
N ASN A 65 -6.45 21.61 -0.50
CA ASN A 65 -7.08 20.39 0.03
C ASN A 65 -8.54 20.56 0.50
N ARG A 66 -9.40 21.25 -0.28
CA ARG A 66 -10.82 21.50 0.06
C ARG A 66 -11.07 22.45 1.26
N PHE A 67 -10.05 23.16 1.72
CA PHE A 67 -10.17 24.20 2.75
C PHE A 67 -10.10 25.59 2.13
N ILE A 68 -10.98 26.49 2.58
CA ILE A 68 -10.88 27.93 2.30
C ILE A 68 -10.23 28.61 3.51
N TYR A 69 -9.14 29.35 3.26
CA TYR A 69 -8.45 30.14 4.28
C TYR A 69 -8.79 31.62 4.10
N LEU A 70 -9.49 32.19 5.08
CA LEU A 70 -9.82 33.62 5.13
C LEU A 70 -8.86 34.33 6.09
N PRO A 71 -8.09 35.34 5.64
CA PRO A 71 -7.26 36.13 6.54
C PRO A 71 -8.13 36.80 7.60
N GLN A 72 -7.73 36.72 8.86
CA GLN A 72 -8.38 37.47 9.93
C GLN A 72 -7.92 38.93 9.83
N THR A 73 -8.53 39.73 8.96
CA THR A 73 -8.29 41.17 8.92
C THR A 73 -9.07 41.83 10.07
N ASP A 74 -8.43 42.69 10.85
CA ASP A 74 -9.02 43.40 12.01
C ASP A 74 -10.20 44.34 11.67
N THR A 75 -10.61 44.40 10.40
CA THR A 75 -11.78 45.17 9.93
C THR A 75 -12.67 44.34 9.02
N ILE A 76 -13.29 43.28 9.56
CA ILE A 76 -14.58 42.84 9.02
C ILE A 76 -15.61 43.90 9.41
N ASN A 77 -15.78 44.90 8.55
CA ASN A 77 -16.74 45.99 8.74
C ASN A 77 -18.13 45.39 9.03
N LYS A 78 -18.75 45.78 10.15
CA LYS A 78 -19.99 45.20 10.73
C LYS A 78 -21.25 45.34 9.85
N LYS A 79 -21.11 45.79 8.60
CA LYS A 79 -22.19 45.84 7.59
C LYS A 79 -21.80 44.95 6.40
N THR A 80 -22.14 43.65 6.50
CA THR A 80 -22.16 42.63 5.43
C THR A 80 -20.94 42.55 4.48
N PRO A 81 -19.98 41.64 4.74
CA PRO A 81 -19.15 41.08 3.69
C PRO A 81 -19.98 40.02 2.95
N ARG A 82 -20.32 40.28 1.68
CA ARG A 82 -20.84 39.22 0.79
C ARG A 82 -19.64 38.43 0.26
N LEU A 83 -19.62 37.12 0.50
CA LEU A 83 -18.66 36.23 -0.14
C LEU A 83 -19.23 35.79 -1.49
N ASN A 84 -18.70 36.32 -2.58
CA ASN A 84 -19.07 35.89 -3.94
C ASN A 84 -18.07 34.82 -4.38
N ILE A 85 -18.52 33.56 -4.49
CA ILE A 85 -17.73 32.48 -5.10
C ILE A 85 -18.40 32.16 -6.43
N THR A 86 -17.69 32.42 -7.54
CA THR A 86 -18.13 32.07 -8.89
C THR A 86 -17.47 30.75 -9.29
N ALA A 87 -18.24 29.68 -9.46
CA ALA A 87 -17.75 28.41 -9.98
C ALA A 87 -18.13 28.29 -11.47
N PHE A 88 -17.16 27.98 -12.33
CA PHE A 88 -17.42 27.61 -13.73
C PHE A 88 -17.25 26.09 -13.87
N ASP A 89 -18.35 25.37 -14.12
CA ASP A 89 -18.28 23.99 -14.60
C ASP A 89 -18.54 24.00 -16.11
N ASN A 90 -17.52 23.67 -16.90
CA ASN A 90 -17.59 23.62 -18.36
C ASN A 90 -17.82 22.21 -18.92
N SER A 91 -18.18 21.22 -18.09
CA SER A 91 -18.22 19.83 -18.56
C SER A 91 -19.62 19.26 -18.86
N ARG A 92 -20.74 19.93 -18.53
CA ARG A 92 -22.07 19.33 -18.80
C ARG A 92 -23.24 20.19 -19.28
N PHE A 93 -23.13 21.51 -19.47
CA PHE A 93 -24.23 22.29 -20.06
C PHE A 93 -23.71 23.41 -20.97
N LYS A 94 -23.93 23.29 -22.29
CA LYS A 94 -23.72 24.41 -23.23
C LYS A 94 -24.73 25.52 -22.90
N GLY A 95 -24.23 26.69 -22.51
CA GLY A 95 -24.93 27.96 -22.70
C GLY A 95 -25.92 28.41 -21.62
N SER A 96 -25.55 28.38 -20.33
CA SER A 96 -26.19 29.26 -19.34
C SER A 96 -25.27 29.54 -18.14
N SER A 97 -24.91 30.80 -17.91
CA SER A 97 -24.17 31.25 -16.74
C SER A 97 -25.05 31.21 -15.48
N GLN A 98 -25.02 30.09 -14.76
CA GLN A 98 -25.69 29.98 -13.47
C GLN A 98 -24.93 30.76 -12.40
N HIS A 99 -25.49 31.90 -11.99
CA HIS A 99 -25.00 32.68 -10.86
C HIS A 99 -25.56 32.08 -9.55
N PHE A 100 -24.70 31.47 -8.72
CA PHE A 100 -25.04 31.12 -7.35
C PHE A 100 -24.85 32.34 -6.45
N TYR A 101 -25.94 32.83 -5.86
CA TYR A 101 -25.89 33.94 -4.88
C TYR A 101 -25.84 33.36 -3.47
N PHE A 102 -24.73 33.55 -2.78
CA PHE A 102 -24.61 33.25 -1.36
C PHE A 102 -25.24 34.40 -0.56
N LYS A 103 -26.47 34.20 -0.08
CA LYS A 103 -27.09 35.12 0.89
C LYS A 103 -26.95 34.52 2.28
N LEU A 104 -25.92 34.93 3.03
CA LEU A 104 -25.88 34.76 4.48
C LEU A 104 -26.99 35.65 5.09
N CYS A 105 -28.19 35.10 5.28
CA CYS A 105 -29.23 35.77 6.05
C CYS A 105 -28.96 35.59 7.54
N TYR A 106 -28.21 36.51 8.15
CA TYR A 106 -28.23 36.73 9.59
C TYR A 106 -29.49 37.51 9.95
N THR A 107 -30.57 36.80 10.28
CA THR A 107 -31.73 37.37 10.98
C THR A 107 -32.34 36.28 11.86
N LYS A 108 -32.34 36.50 13.19
CA LYS A 108 -32.67 35.59 14.31
C LYS A 108 -31.55 34.68 14.86
N LEU A 109 -30.36 35.24 15.11
CA LEU A 109 -29.53 34.82 16.25
C LEU A 109 -29.55 35.95 17.27
N TRP A 110 -30.65 36.02 18.02
CA TRP A 110 -30.66 36.73 19.29
C TRP A 110 -30.22 35.74 20.37
N LEU A 111 -29.36 36.22 21.25
CA LEU A 111 -28.91 35.61 22.49
C LEU A 111 -30.06 34.89 23.23
N ASN A 112 -29.90 33.59 23.46
CA ASN A 112 -30.33 32.96 24.72
C ASN A 112 -29.10 32.78 25.63
N CYS A 113 -28.29 33.84 25.74
CA CYS A 113 -27.56 34.11 26.98
C CYS A 113 -28.54 34.76 27.96
N ALA A 114 -29.38 33.93 28.59
CA ALA A 114 -29.99 34.21 29.89
C ALA A 114 -30.73 32.96 30.40
N ILE A 115 -30.22 32.39 31.50
CA ILE A 115 -30.93 31.60 32.53
C ILE A 115 -31.21 30.14 32.09
N ARG A 116 -30.54 29.12 32.66
CA ARG A 116 -30.62 28.74 34.09
C ARG A 116 -29.28 28.29 34.68
N LYS A 117 -28.83 29.01 35.72
CA LYS A 117 -28.25 28.34 36.90
C LYS A 117 -29.32 27.38 37.43
N GLY A 118 -28.96 26.12 37.68
CA GLY A 118 -29.85 25.16 38.34
C GLY A 118 -29.96 23.80 37.65
N GLN A 119 -28.85 23.06 37.65
CA GLN A 119 -28.70 21.68 38.14
C GLN A 119 -27.48 21.08 37.43
N GLN A 120 -26.32 21.35 38.01
CA GLN A 120 -25.27 20.33 38.04
C GLN A 120 -25.90 19.12 38.75
N GLN A 121 -26.42 18.18 37.98
CA GLN A 121 -26.27 16.79 38.39
C GLN A 121 -24.83 16.42 38.01
N SER A 122 -24.00 16.42 39.03
CA SER A 122 -22.72 15.74 39.06
C SER A 122 -22.94 14.26 38.75
N GLY A 123 -22.97 13.90 37.47
CA GLY A 123 -22.76 12.56 36.98
C GLY A 123 -21.55 12.62 36.07
N GLY A 124 -20.40 12.13 36.54
CA GLY A 124 -19.20 12.07 35.71
C GLY A 124 -19.48 11.21 34.48
N MET A 125 -19.63 11.84 33.31
CA MET A 125 -19.43 11.14 32.05
C MET A 125 -17.94 10.86 31.97
N THR A 126 -17.56 9.60 32.16
CA THR A 126 -16.22 9.11 31.93
C THR A 126 -15.80 9.46 30.50
N ASP A 127 -14.69 10.17 30.37
CA ASP A 127 -14.07 10.64 29.11
C ASP A 127 -13.48 9.43 28.35
N MET A 128 -14.33 8.45 28.00
CA MET A 128 -13.93 7.22 27.32
C MET A 128 -13.87 7.48 25.81
N PRO A 129 -12.75 7.18 25.14
CA PRO A 129 -12.64 7.32 23.70
C PRO A 129 -13.63 6.40 22.99
N PHE A 130 -13.94 6.67 21.72
CA PHE A 130 -14.77 5.77 20.92
C PHE A 130 -13.95 4.59 20.37
N VAL A 131 -12.67 4.82 20.01
CA VAL A 131 -11.77 3.79 19.47
C VAL A 131 -10.49 3.68 20.28
N SER A 132 -10.04 2.46 20.56
CA SER A 132 -8.66 2.18 20.95
C SER A 132 -7.93 1.54 19.78
N LEU A 133 -6.99 2.27 19.17
CA LEU A 133 -6.10 1.74 18.14
C LEU A 133 -4.88 1.10 18.82
N ILE A 134 -4.66 -0.19 18.56
CA ILE A 134 -3.62 -1.00 19.18
C ILE A 134 -2.50 -1.28 18.18
N ILE A 135 -1.26 -0.94 18.55
CA ILE A 135 -0.07 -1.07 17.70
C ILE A 135 1.03 -1.83 18.46
N PRO A 136 1.25 -3.14 18.20
CA PRO A 136 2.39 -3.86 18.74
C PRO A 136 3.68 -3.51 17.99
N VAL A 137 4.78 -3.34 18.72
CA VAL A 137 6.07 -2.88 18.21
C VAL A 137 7.18 -3.81 18.70
N TYR A 138 7.92 -4.40 17.77
CA TYR A 138 9.15 -5.13 18.05
C TYR A 138 10.16 -4.92 16.91
N ASN A 139 11.29 -4.29 17.20
CA ASN A 139 12.38 -4.04 16.24
C ASN A 139 11.90 -3.48 14.89
N ALA A 140 11.14 -2.37 14.94
CA ALA A 140 10.43 -1.80 13.80
C ALA A 140 10.95 -0.41 13.38
N GLU A 141 12.14 0.02 13.84
CA GLU A 141 12.62 1.40 13.69
C GLU A 141 12.51 1.98 12.28
N LYS A 142 12.70 1.12 11.26
CA LYS A 142 12.66 1.48 9.84
C LYS A 142 11.28 1.92 9.36
N TYR A 143 10.22 1.30 9.87
CA TYR A 143 8.85 1.47 9.38
C TYR A 143 7.98 2.27 10.34
N LEU A 144 8.36 2.27 11.63
CA LEU A 144 7.52 2.72 12.72
C LEU A 144 7.09 4.17 12.59
N ARG A 145 7.94 5.08 12.09
CA ARG A 145 7.55 6.49 11.91
C ARG A 145 6.40 6.65 10.90
N ARG A 146 6.42 5.92 9.78
CA ARG A 146 5.32 5.94 8.80
C ARG A 146 4.03 5.39 9.40
N CYS A 147 4.14 4.26 10.12
CA CYS A 147 3.03 3.65 10.87
C CYS A 147 2.38 4.67 11.83
N LEU A 148 3.17 5.24 12.75
CA LEU A 148 2.66 6.15 13.78
C LEU A 148 2.17 7.49 13.22
N ASN A 149 2.79 8.02 12.17
CA ASN A 149 2.27 9.19 11.45
C ASN A 149 0.87 8.94 10.90
N SER A 150 0.65 7.80 10.22
CA SER A 150 -0.67 7.48 9.67
C SER A 150 -1.76 7.32 10.74
N ALA A 151 -1.40 6.87 11.95
CA ALA A 151 -2.30 6.81 13.10
C ALA A 151 -2.57 8.21 13.68
N MET A 152 -1.54 9.05 13.80
CA MET A 152 -1.65 10.43 14.29
C MET A 152 -2.51 11.31 13.36
N GLU A 153 -2.39 11.12 12.05
CA GLU A 153 -3.05 11.95 11.04
C GLU A 153 -4.49 11.52 10.71
N GLN A 154 -5.04 10.52 11.41
CA GLN A 154 -6.43 10.09 11.24
C GLN A 154 -7.41 11.26 11.39
N THR A 155 -8.36 11.35 10.47
CA THR A 155 -9.44 12.36 10.48
C THR A 155 -10.38 12.20 11.69
N PHE A 156 -10.55 10.98 12.20
CA PHE A 156 -11.28 10.70 13.43
C PHE A 156 -10.39 10.92 14.67
N GLN A 157 -10.86 11.75 15.61
CA GLN A 157 -10.04 12.24 16.73
C GLN A 157 -10.44 11.70 18.11
N ASP A 158 -11.65 11.14 18.23
CA ASP A 158 -12.19 10.58 19.48
C ASP A 158 -11.67 9.15 19.70
N MET A 159 -10.35 9.05 19.84
CA MET A 159 -9.63 7.79 19.94
C MET A 159 -8.40 7.90 20.85
N GLU A 160 -7.99 6.76 21.39
CA GLU A 160 -6.67 6.57 21.98
C GLU A 160 -5.82 5.64 21.09
N ILE A 161 -4.51 5.80 21.16
CA ILE A 161 -3.52 5.03 20.40
C ILE A 161 -2.60 4.35 21.41
N ILE A 162 -2.73 3.04 21.55
CA ILE A 162 -1.98 2.24 22.51
C ILE A 162 -0.84 1.56 21.74
N VAL A 163 0.38 2.01 22.00
CA VAL A 163 1.59 1.46 21.37
C VAL A 163 2.29 0.57 22.39
N VAL A 164 2.48 -0.71 22.08
CA VAL A 164 3.11 -1.67 22.99
C VAL A 164 4.47 -2.07 22.45
N ASN A 165 5.54 -1.58 23.09
CA ASN A 165 6.90 -1.99 22.81
C ASN A 165 7.23 -3.32 23.50
N ASP A 166 7.42 -4.37 22.72
CA ASP A 166 7.67 -5.75 23.13
C ASP A 166 9.16 -6.04 23.32
N GLY A 167 9.85 -5.20 24.10
CA GLY A 167 11.27 -5.37 24.38
C GLY A 167 12.19 -5.18 23.16
N SER A 168 11.90 -4.20 22.29
CA SER A 168 12.78 -3.86 21.16
C SER A 168 14.20 -3.52 21.60
N GLN A 169 15.18 -3.89 20.78
CA GLN A 169 16.62 -3.65 20.98
C GLN A 169 17.19 -2.58 20.04
N ASP A 170 16.36 -2.05 19.14
CA ASP A 170 16.68 -0.96 18.23
C ASP A 170 16.09 0.37 18.74
N THR A 171 16.04 1.41 17.90
CA THR A 171 15.53 2.74 18.29
C THR A 171 14.00 2.82 18.40
N SER A 172 13.27 1.69 18.28
CA SER A 172 11.79 1.69 18.26
C SER A 172 11.16 2.30 19.51
N LEU A 173 11.68 2.00 20.71
CA LEU A 173 11.12 2.54 21.96
C LEU A 173 11.26 4.07 22.02
N GLU A 174 12.38 4.60 21.54
CA GLU A 174 12.65 6.04 21.50
C GLU A 174 11.66 6.73 20.59
N ILE A 175 11.45 6.17 19.38
CA ILE A 175 10.42 6.64 18.44
C ILE A 175 9.04 6.63 19.11
N CYS A 176 8.62 5.54 19.77
CA CYS A 176 7.34 5.49 20.47
C CYS A 176 7.18 6.64 21.49
N ARG A 177 8.21 6.91 22.29
CA ARG A 177 8.21 7.97 23.31
C ARG A 177 8.19 9.38 22.72
N GLU A 178 8.69 9.58 21.49
CA GLU A 178 8.52 10.85 20.78
C GLU A 178 7.05 11.12 20.47
N TYR A 179 6.32 10.15 19.91
CA TYR A 179 4.90 10.31 19.58
C TYR A 179 4.02 10.51 20.82
N GLU A 180 4.31 9.81 21.91
CA GLU A 180 3.65 10.01 23.21
C GLU A 180 3.78 11.46 23.72
N LYS A 181 4.92 12.12 23.48
CA LYS A 181 5.14 13.52 23.84
C LYS A 181 4.44 14.49 22.89
N MET A 182 4.31 14.12 21.61
CA MET A 182 3.75 14.96 20.56
C MET A 182 2.22 14.99 20.57
N ASP A 183 1.58 13.87 20.91
CA ASP A 183 0.13 13.73 20.86
C ASP A 183 -0.41 12.95 22.08
N ARG A 184 -1.27 13.63 22.86
CA ARG A 184 -1.88 13.09 24.08
C ARG A 184 -2.74 11.85 23.89
N ARG A 185 -3.11 11.52 22.65
CA ARG A 185 -3.85 10.28 22.33
C ARG A 185 -2.96 9.06 22.43
N PHE A 186 -1.65 9.21 22.27
CA PHE A 186 -0.69 8.12 22.37
C PHE A 186 -0.42 7.73 23.82
N ARG A 187 -0.39 6.42 24.07
CA ARG A 187 0.03 5.82 25.33
C ARG A 187 0.96 4.67 25.03
N VAL A 188 2.19 4.74 25.55
CA VAL A 188 3.23 3.74 25.30
C VAL A 188 3.36 2.80 26.50
N ILE A 189 3.11 1.52 26.26
CA ILE A 189 3.39 0.42 27.18
C ILE A 189 4.75 -0.17 26.79
N ASN A 190 5.68 -0.22 27.73
CA ASN A 190 6.98 -0.84 27.53
C ASN A 190 7.09 -2.08 28.40
N LYS A 191 7.48 -3.21 27.81
CA LYS A 191 7.56 -4.51 28.48
C LYS A 191 8.74 -5.31 27.97
N GLU A 192 9.04 -6.43 28.64
CA GLU A 192 9.96 -7.44 28.14
C GLU A 192 9.38 -8.17 26.92
N ASN A 193 10.26 -8.80 26.13
CA ASN A 193 9.85 -9.54 24.94
C ASN A 193 9.16 -10.86 25.29
N THR A 194 7.85 -10.91 25.10
CA THR A 194 7.00 -12.09 25.31
C THR A 194 6.12 -12.40 24.10
N GLY A 195 6.21 -11.60 23.04
CA GLY A 195 5.55 -11.85 21.76
C GLY A 195 4.33 -10.96 21.50
N VAL A 196 3.88 -11.02 20.24
CA VAL A 196 2.81 -10.17 19.71
C VAL A 196 1.44 -10.44 20.36
N SER A 197 1.12 -11.71 20.64
CA SER A 197 -0.14 -12.10 21.29
C SER A 197 -0.29 -11.46 22.67
N ASP A 198 0.72 -11.58 23.53
CA ASP A 198 0.72 -10.97 24.86
C ASP A 198 0.70 -9.44 24.76
N SER A 199 1.48 -8.87 23.83
CA SER A 199 1.48 -7.41 23.61
C SER A 199 0.10 -6.88 23.22
N ARG A 200 -0.64 -7.60 22.36
CA ARG A 200 -2.04 -7.27 22.02
C ARG A 200 -2.98 -7.49 23.21
N ASN A 201 -2.82 -8.59 23.97
CA ASN A 201 -3.62 -8.87 25.17
C ASN A 201 -3.52 -7.75 26.22
N GLN A 202 -2.31 -7.29 26.52
CA GLN A 202 -2.08 -6.18 27.46
C GLN A 202 -2.71 -4.86 26.96
N ALA A 203 -2.65 -4.60 25.66
CA ALA A 203 -3.33 -3.45 25.07
C ALA A 203 -4.85 -3.55 25.18
N ILE A 204 -5.43 -4.73 24.89
CA ILE A 204 -6.87 -5.01 25.00
C ILE A 204 -7.35 -4.80 26.44
N GLU A 205 -6.62 -5.31 27.42
CA GLU A 205 -6.98 -5.20 28.84
C GLU A 205 -7.04 -3.75 29.32
N THR A 206 -6.14 -2.91 28.81
CA THR A 206 -6.04 -1.50 29.20
C THR A 206 -6.83 -0.55 28.29
N ALA A 207 -7.46 -1.06 27.23
CA ALA A 207 -8.23 -0.29 26.25
C ALA A 207 -9.55 0.20 26.84
N ARG A 208 -9.89 1.46 26.55
CA ARG A 208 -11.10 2.15 27.03
C ARG A 208 -12.10 2.43 25.92
N GLY A 209 -11.65 2.38 24.67
CA GLY A 209 -12.42 2.62 23.45
C GLY A 209 -13.63 1.72 23.33
N GLU A 210 -14.82 2.24 23.00
CA GLU A 210 -16.00 1.38 22.72
C GLU A 210 -15.68 0.28 21.69
N TYR A 211 -14.80 0.61 20.73
CA TYR A 211 -14.27 -0.32 19.75
C TYR A 211 -12.75 -0.47 19.81
N LEU A 212 -12.27 -1.62 19.38
CA LEU A 212 -10.85 -1.94 19.20
C LEU A 212 -10.52 -1.94 17.70
N GLN A 213 -9.42 -1.29 17.34
CA GLN A 213 -8.82 -1.35 16.01
C GLN A 213 -7.37 -1.82 16.17
N PHE A 214 -6.86 -2.61 15.21
CA PHE A 214 -5.49 -3.12 15.24
C PHE A 214 -4.70 -2.61 14.03
N MET A 215 -3.41 -2.45 14.22
CA MET A 215 -2.50 -2.04 13.16
C MET A 215 -1.10 -2.57 13.48
N ASP A 216 -0.43 -3.16 12.49
CA ASP A 216 0.93 -3.66 12.64
C ASP A 216 1.97 -2.54 12.38
N SER A 217 3.15 -2.65 12.97
CA SER A 217 4.17 -1.58 13.01
C SER A 217 4.96 -1.40 11.70
N ASP A 218 4.80 -2.31 10.74
CA ASP A 218 5.33 -2.24 9.37
C ASP A 218 4.34 -1.68 8.34
N ASP A 219 3.09 -1.50 8.73
CA ASP A 219 1.97 -1.10 7.87
C ASP A 219 1.56 0.37 8.08
N TRP A 220 0.57 0.85 7.33
CA TRP A 220 0.01 2.20 7.49
C TRP A 220 -1.49 2.28 7.09
N LEU A 221 -2.18 3.29 7.62
CA LEU A 221 -3.61 3.55 7.39
C LEU A 221 -3.83 4.63 6.31
N THR A 222 -4.99 4.61 5.64
CA THR A 222 -5.47 5.80 4.92
C THR A 222 -5.93 6.88 5.91
N PRO A 223 -5.91 8.18 5.57
CA PRO A 223 -6.30 9.25 6.51
C PRO A 223 -7.74 9.16 7.04
N ASP A 224 -8.62 8.46 6.33
CA ASP A 224 -10.04 8.25 6.63
C ASP A 224 -10.35 6.85 7.17
N ALA A 225 -9.34 6.05 7.51
CA ALA A 225 -9.51 4.64 7.87
C ALA A 225 -10.40 4.47 9.11
N THR A 226 -10.03 5.10 10.22
CA THR A 226 -10.79 5.02 11.48
C THR A 226 -12.16 5.70 11.33
N GLU A 227 -12.26 6.82 10.62
CA GLU A 227 -13.54 7.48 10.36
C GLU A 227 -14.50 6.57 9.58
N SER A 228 -13.99 5.86 8.57
CA SER A 228 -14.77 4.92 7.75
C SER A 228 -15.30 3.76 8.58
N PHE A 229 -14.45 3.16 9.43
CA PHE A 229 -14.87 2.12 10.37
C PHE A 229 -15.95 2.61 11.33
N VAL A 230 -15.74 3.77 11.96
CA VAL A 230 -16.68 4.36 12.91
C VAL A 230 -18.01 4.71 12.26
N HIS A 231 -17.99 5.25 11.04
CA HIS A 231 -19.21 5.55 10.28
C HIS A 231 -20.05 4.30 10.05
N ALA A 232 -19.42 3.21 9.59
CA ALA A 232 -20.10 1.94 9.37
C ALA A 232 -20.63 1.33 10.69
N ALA A 233 -19.80 1.34 11.74
CA ALA A 233 -20.17 0.83 13.06
C ALA A 233 -21.39 1.57 13.63
N ARG A 234 -21.40 2.91 13.62
CA ARG A 234 -22.53 3.71 14.12
C ARG A 234 -23.78 3.55 13.26
N LYS A 235 -23.64 3.47 11.94
CA LYS A 235 -24.77 3.40 11.02
C LYS A 235 -25.59 2.12 11.21
N PHE A 236 -24.93 1.00 11.48
CA PHE A 236 -25.56 -0.32 11.57
C PHE A 236 -25.54 -0.90 12.99
N ASP A 237 -24.98 -0.16 13.94
CA ASP A 237 -24.64 -0.63 15.28
C ASP A 237 -23.90 -1.98 15.23
N CYS A 238 -22.85 -2.07 14.41
CA CYS A 238 -22.17 -3.35 14.15
C CYS A 238 -21.33 -3.83 15.32
N ASP A 239 -21.18 -5.14 15.43
CA ASP A 239 -20.26 -5.80 16.36
C ASP A 239 -18.87 -5.97 15.74
N LEU A 240 -18.85 -6.22 14.42
CA LEU A 240 -17.64 -6.28 13.60
C LEU A 240 -17.82 -5.49 12.31
N VAL A 241 -16.88 -4.61 12.02
CA VAL A 241 -16.73 -4.01 10.69
C VAL A 241 -15.48 -4.56 10.05
N VAL A 242 -15.56 -5.06 8.82
CA VAL A 242 -14.40 -5.48 8.02
C VAL A 242 -14.20 -4.55 6.83
N SER A 243 -12.98 -4.40 6.35
CA SER A 243 -12.65 -3.56 5.20
C SER A 243 -11.80 -4.30 4.18
N ASP A 244 -11.89 -3.84 2.94
CA ASP A 244 -10.89 -4.12 1.90
C ASP A 244 -9.53 -3.49 2.29
N PHE A 245 -8.46 -3.88 1.60
CA PHE A 245 -7.11 -3.35 1.89
C PHE A 245 -6.21 -3.30 0.65
N TYR A 246 -5.15 -2.51 0.72
CA TYR A 246 -4.09 -2.48 -0.26
C TYR A 246 -2.98 -3.44 0.14
N ARG A 247 -2.60 -4.33 -0.78
CA ARG A 247 -1.40 -5.15 -0.65
C ARG A 247 -0.24 -4.41 -1.30
N VAL A 248 0.83 -4.19 -0.56
CA VAL A 248 2.06 -3.54 -1.02
C VAL A 248 3.13 -4.61 -1.28
N ASP A 249 3.76 -4.54 -2.45
CA ASP A 249 4.86 -5.40 -2.88
C ASP A 249 5.95 -4.52 -3.51
N GLY A 250 6.98 -4.20 -2.71
CA GLY A 250 7.99 -3.20 -3.07
C GLY A 250 7.36 -1.82 -3.31
N ALA A 251 7.69 -1.20 -4.44
CA ALA A 251 7.23 0.16 -4.79
C ALA A 251 5.82 0.22 -5.41
N VAL A 252 5.06 -0.88 -5.37
CA VAL A 252 3.71 -0.94 -5.94
C VAL A 252 2.71 -1.51 -4.95
N PHE A 253 1.44 -1.18 -5.15
CA PHE A 253 0.34 -1.75 -4.38
C PHE A 253 -0.86 -2.14 -5.26
N THR A 254 -1.67 -3.07 -4.77
CA THR A 254 -2.87 -3.59 -5.41
C THR A 254 -4.01 -3.69 -4.42
N GLU A 255 -5.24 -3.44 -4.86
CA GLU A 255 -6.44 -3.59 -4.04
C GLU A 255 -6.81 -5.06 -3.86
N LYS A 256 -6.97 -5.51 -2.61
CA LYS A 256 -7.57 -6.78 -2.23
C LYS A 256 -8.96 -6.51 -1.69
N GLN A 257 -9.93 -7.17 -2.30
CA GLN A 257 -11.34 -6.93 -2.06
C GLN A 257 -12.09 -8.25 -2.04
N HIS A 258 -13.14 -8.35 -1.22
CA HIS A 258 -13.87 -9.62 -1.11
C HIS A 258 -15.39 -9.46 -0.95
N ILE A 259 -15.88 -8.95 0.18
CA ILE A 259 -17.33 -8.83 0.42
C ILE A 259 -17.90 -7.64 -0.37
N ARG A 260 -18.79 -7.93 -1.33
CA ARG A 260 -19.43 -6.92 -2.21
C ARG A 260 -20.87 -6.59 -1.84
N GLU A 261 -21.40 -7.23 -0.82
CA GLU A 261 -22.68 -6.86 -0.26
C GLU A 261 -22.55 -5.58 0.58
N ARG A 262 -23.56 -4.72 0.48
CA ARG A 262 -23.63 -3.47 1.24
C ARG A 262 -24.72 -3.60 2.28
N GLY A 263 -24.42 -3.21 3.51
CA GLY A 263 -25.39 -3.23 4.59
C GLY A 263 -25.01 -4.21 5.69
N LEU A 264 -25.98 -4.46 6.56
CA LEU A 264 -25.83 -5.32 7.71
C LEU A 264 -25.92 -6.79 7.28
N LEU A 265 -24.95 -7.59 7.71
CA LEU A 265 -24.90 -9.03 7.56
C LEU A 265 -25.15 -9.69 8.92
N THR A 266 -25.88 -10.79 8.90
CA THR A 266 -25.95 -11.72 10.03
C THR A 266 -24.66 -12.52 10.14
N ARG A 267 -24.46 -13.19 11.28
CA ARG A 267 -23.35 -14.12 11.48
C ARG A 267 -23.30 -15.22 10.40
N ALA A 268 -24.44 -15.80 10.06
CA ALA A 268 -24.54 -16.85 9.03
C ALA A 268 -24.12 -16.33 7.65
N GLN A 269 -24.60 -15.15 7.25
CA GLN A 269 -24.20 -14.54 5.97
C GLN A 269 -22.71 -14.22 5.92
N TYR A 270 -22.15 -13.67 7.01
CA TYR A 270 -20.71 -13.42 7.10
C TYR A 270 -19.89 -14.72 7.01
N ALA A 271 -20.35 -15.79 7.65
CA ALA A 271 -19.75 -17.11 7.57
C ALA A 271 -19.81 -17.69 6.14
N GLU A 272 -20.93 -17.58 5.43
CA GLU A 272 -21.01 -18.00 4.03
C GLU A 272 -19.96 -17.32 3.15
N TYR A 273 -19.72 -16.01 3.36
CA TYR A 273 -18.65 -15.30 2.66
C TYR A 273 -17.27 -15.85 3.02
N MET A 274 -17.01 -16.18 4.29
CA MET A 274 -15.78 -16.86 4.71
C MET A 274 -15.59 -18.18 3.97
N MET A 275 -16.67 -18.95 3.74
CA MET A 275 -16.58 -20.26 3.08
C MET A 275 -16.30 -20.19 1.59
N ARG A 276 -16.47 -19.02 0.96
CA ARG A 276 -16.05 -18.84 -0.42
C ARG A 276 -14.54 -18.91 -0.55
N GLU A 277 -13.80 -18.38 0.43
CA GLU A 277 -12.34 -18.39 0.48
C GLU A 277 -11.84 -18.63 1.93
N PRO A 278 -11.90 -19.88 2.43
CA PRO A 278 -11.74 -20.20 3.87
C PRO A 278 -10.34 -19.94 4.44
N ALA A 279 -9.34 -19.79 3.57
CA ALA A 279 -7.94 -19.55 3.93
C ALA A 279 -7.43 -18.17 3.46
N ASP A 280 -8.35 -17.21 3.28
CA ASP A 280 -8.02 -15.86 2.83
C ASP A 280 -7.65 -14.92 3.98
N PHE A 281 -6.59 -14.14 3.78
CA PHE A 281 -6.12 -13.13 4.73
C PHE A 281 -7.20 -12.11 5.10
N TYR A 282 -8.14 -11.80 4.19
CA TYR A 282 -9.27 -10.93 4.46
C TYR A 282 -10.03 -11.29 5.75
N TYR A 283 -10.11 -12.58 6.07
CA TYR A 283 -10.72 -13.10 7.30
C TYR A 283 -9.73 -13.45 8.39
N GLY A 284 -8.50 -13.81 8.00
CA GLY A 284 -7.46 -14.25 8.91
C GLY A 284 -6.89 -13.14 9.78
N VAL A 285 -6.77 -11.92 9.26
CA VAL A 285 -6.03 -10.82 9.92
C VAL A 285 -6.89 -9.99 10.86
N LEU A 286 -6.25 -9.28 11.80
CA LEU A 286 -6.94 -8.37 12.70
C LEU A 286 -7.10 -6.95 12.16
N TRP A 287 -6.10 -6.48 11.40
CA TRP A 287 -5.89 -5.06 11.12
C TRP A 287 -6.87 -4.44 10.11
N ASN A 288 -7.59 -5.25 9.34
CA ASN A 288 -8.65 -4.76 8.44
C ASN A 288 -10.03 -4.70 9.12
N LYS A 289 -10.09 -4.75 10.46
CA LYS A 289 -11.34 -4.85 11.22
C LYS A 289 -11.44 -3.85 12.37
N LEU A 290 -12.68 -3.51 12.74
CA LEU A 290 -13.05 -2.80 13.95
C LEU A 290 -13.99 -3.69 14.78
N TYR A 291 -13.64 -3.91 16.05
CA TYR A 291 -14.31 -4.88 16.94
C TYR A 291 -15.01 -4.16 18.09
N ARG A 292 -16.26 -4.53 18.39
CA ARG A 292 -16.95 -4.05 19.60
C ARG A 292 -16.24 -4.59 20.85
N ARG A 293 -15.70 -3.71 21.69
CA ARG A 293 -14.91 -4.10 22.88
C ARG A 293 -15.73 -4.87 23.90
N SER A 294 -17.03 -4.56 24.06
CA SER A 294 -17.88 -5.22 25.06
C SER A 294 -17.94 -6.74 24.88
N ILE A 295 -17.94 -7.23 23.62
CA ILE A 295 -17.94 -8.67 23.32
C ILE A 295 -16.62 -9.31 23.74
N VAL A 296 -15.49 -8.63 23.51
CA VAL A 296 -14.17 -9.08 23.94
C VAL A 296 -14.11 -9.19 25.46
N GLN A 297 -14.69 -8.22 26.18
CA GLN A 297 -14.68 -8.19 27.64
C GLN A 297 -15.64 -9.22 28.26
N GLU A 298 -16.88 -9.27 27.79
CA GLU A 298 -17.92 -10.18 28.30
C GLU A 298 -17.50 -11.64 28.19
N HIS A 299 -16.86 -12.01 27.08
CA HIS A 299 -16.41 -13.37 26.82
C HIS A 299 -14.92 -13.60 27.09
N GLN A 300 -14.23 -12.61 27.67
CA GLN A 300 -12.81 -12.67 28.03
C GLN A 300 -11.92 -13.17 26.89
N LEU A 301 -12.17 -12.68 25.68
CA LEU A 301 -11.46 -13.11 24.48
C LEU A 301 -10.01 -12.61 24.53
N LYS A 302 -9.07 -13.52 24.33
CA LYS A 302 -7.63 -13.24 24.31
C LYS A 302 -6.96 -13.91 23.11
N MET A 303 -5.88 -13.31 22.65
CA MET A 303 -4.94 -13.94 21.73
C MET A 303 -4.24 -15.08 22.46
N ASP A 304 -4.04 -16.20 21.77
CA ASP A 304 -3.30 -17.33 22.33
C ASP A 304 -1.79 -17.04 22.29
N GLU A 305 -1.17 -16.96 23.47
CA GLU A 305 0.24 -16.62 23.65
C GLU A 305 1.20 -17.76 23.27
N ASP A 306 0.71 -19.01 23.27
CA ASP A 306 1.48 -20.16 22.81
C ASP A 306 1.53 -20.24 21.27
N LEU A 307 0.67 -19.48 20.58
CA LEU A 307 0.62 -19.39 19.14
C LEU A 307 1.48 -18.24 18.62
N ARG A 308 2.54 -18.59 17.91
CA ARG A 308 3.38 -17.63 17.15
C ARG A 308 2.90 -17.39 15.72
N TRP A 309 1.85 -18.08 15.29
CA TRP A 309 1.28 -17.98 13.95
C TRP A 309 -0.21 -18.35 13.99
N CYS A 310 -1.03 -17.65 13.19
CA CYS A 310 -2.49 -17.80 13.10
C CYS A 310 -3.27 -17.49 14.40
N GLU A 311 -2.65 -16.83 15.37
CA GLU A 311 -3.30 -16.29 16.56
C GLU A 311 -4.46 -15.36 16.20
N ASP A 312 -4.27 -14.51 15.18
CA ASP A 312 -5.27 -13.58 14.66
C ASP A 312 -6.54 -14.29 14.22
N PHE A 313 -6.36 -15.39 13.47
CA PHE A 313 -7.49 -16.10 12.90
C PHE A 313 -8.28 -16.83 13.98
N LEU A 314 -7.59 -17.41 14.96
CA LEU A 314 -8.24 -18.02 16.11
C LEU A 314 -9.05 -17.00 16.91
N PHE A 315 -8.49 -15.81 17.15
CA PHE A 315 -9.21 -14.72 17.80
C PHE A 315 -10.46 -14.31 17.01
N ASN A 316 -10.33 -14.18 15.68
CA ASN A 316 -11.47 -13.87 14.81
C ASN A 316 -12.59 -14.90 14.92
N LEU A 317 -12.27 -16.20 14.90
CA LEU A 317 -13.27 -17.27 15.05
C LEU A 317 -13.99 -17.19 16.40
N ASN A 318 -13.24 -16.97 17.47
CA ASN A 318 -13.80 -16.81 18.81
C ASN A 318 -14.67 -15.57 18.91
N PHE A 319 -14.28 -14.45 18.31
CA PHE A 319 -15.09 -13.22 18.27
C PHE A 319 -16.39 -13.44 17.49
N ILE A 320 -16.32 -14.04 16.31
CA ILE A 320 -17.48 -14.31 15.45
C ILE A 320 -18.49 -15.21 16.15
N ARG A 321 -18.04 -16.14 17.00
CA ARG A 321 -18.93 -17.02 17.80
C ARG A 321 -19.93 -16.25 18.66
N TYR A 322 -19.60 -15.03 19.08
CA TYR A 322 -20.44 -14.20 19.95
C TYR A 322 -21.03 -12.97 19.25
N ALA A 323 -20.37 -12.46 18.20
CA ALA A 323 -20.89 -11.35 17.42
C ALA A 323 -22.11 -11.72 16.56
N GLY A 324 -23.07 -10.80 16.41
CA GLY A 324 -24.29 -11.00 15.63
C GLY A 324 -24.41 -10.10 14.41
N ARG A 325 -23.81 -8.91 14.47
CA ARG A 325 -24.01 -7.83 13.48
C ARG A 325 -22.71 -7.47 12.78
N PHE A 326 -22.65 -7.71 11.48
CA PHE A 326 -21.44 -7.55 10.67
C PHE A 326 -21.70 -6.54 9.54
N THR A 327 -20.66 -5.85 9.07
CA THR A 327 -20.72 -5.09 7.82
C THR A 327 -19.35 -5.04 7.16
N ALA A 328 -19.32 -4.86 5.84
CA ALA A 328 -18.09 -4.69 5.07
C ALA A 328 -18.01 -3.28 4.46
N ILE A 329 -16.84 -2.65 4.56
CA ILE A 329 -16.48 -1.43 3.85
C ILE A 329 -15.73 -1.83 2.58
N GLN A 330 -16.29 -1.44 1.43
CA GLN A 330 -15.79 -1.77 0.10
C GLN A 330 -14.69 -0.81 -0.39
N THR A 331 -14.12 -0.05 0.54
CA THR A 331 -13.06 0.91 0.30
C THR A 331 -11.85 0.42 1.07
N PRO A 332 -10.70 0.25 0.42
CA PRO A 332 -9.48 -0.11 1.11
C PRO A 332 -9.02 1.00 2.06
N VAL A 333 -8.79 0.65 3.33
CA VAL A 333 -8.39 1.61 4.38
C VAL A 333 -7.03 1.33 5.00
N TYR A 334 -6.37 0.26 4.55
CA TYR A 334 -5.16 -0.27 5.17
C TYR A 334 -4.14 -0.67 4.10
N TYR A 335 -2.87 -0.31 4.29
CA TYR A 335 -1.76 -0.73 3.43
C TYR A 335 -0.92 -1.80 4.14
N TYR A 336 -1.05 -3.03 3.66
CA TYR A 336 -0.33 -4.20 4.15
C TYR A 336 1.00 -4.39 3.40
N MET A 337 2.12 -4.19 4.09
CA MET A 337 3.47 -4.29 3.54
C MET A 337 4.00 -5.73 3.57
N LYS A 338 4.15 -6.34 2.39
CA LYS A 338 4.76 -7.66 2.30
C LYS A 338 6.29 -7.57 2.43
N ARG A 339 6.83 -7.99 3.59
CA ARG A 339 8.28 -8.09 3.82
C ARG A 339 8.83 -9.48 3.49
N LYS A 340 10.07 -9.54 3.00
CA LYS A 340 10.84 -10.80 2.94
C LYS A 340 11.34 -11.15 4.34
N GLY A 341 11.07 -12.37 4.82
CA GLY A 341 11.41 -12.78 6.18
C GLY A 341 10.36 -12.42 7.24
N SER A 342 9.16 -11.95 6.84
CA SER A 342 8.03 -11.86 7.77
C SER A 342 7.69 -13.25 8.32
N LEU A 343 7.05 -13.33 9.49
CA LEU A 343 6.66 -14.57 10.17
C LEU A 343 5.93 -15.57 9.25
N VAL A 344 5.26 -15.08 8.21
CA VAL A 344 4.54 -15.88 7.20
C VAL A 344 5.49 -16.65 6.26
N SER A 345 6.75 -16.26 6.16
CA SER A 345 7.74 -16.79 5.20
C SER A 345 8.79 -17.74 5.81
N THR A 346 8.76 -18.00 7.11
CA THR A 346 9.79 -18.78 7.80
C THR A 346 9.31 -20.22 8.06
N ASP A 347 10.07 -21.21 7.56
CA ASP A 347 9.81 -22.65 7.72
C ASP A 347 9.77 -23.07 9.19
N TRP A 348 8.56 -23.13 9.76
CA TRP A 348 8.34 -23.62 11.12
C TRP A 348 8.28 -25.16 11.18
N LYS A 349 8.76 -25.73 12.28
CA LYS A 349 8.85 -27.18 12.52
C LYS A 349 7.49 -27.86 12.26
N LYS A 350 7.45 -28.72 11.23
CA LYS A 350 6.25 -29.40 10.68
C LYS A 350 5.25 -29.95 11.71
N ALA A 351 5.70 -30.42 12.88
CA ALA A 351 4.82 -30.99 13.91
C ALA A 351 3.91 -29.97 14.61
N ASN A 352 4.40 -28.77 14.90
CA ASN A 352 3.61 -27.73 15.55
C ASN A 352 2.61 -27.08 14.56
N THR A 353 2.96 -27.02 13.28
CA THR A 353 2.04 -26.59 12.21
C THR A 353 0.81 -27.50 12.09
N VAL A 354 0.99 -28.82 12.22
CA VAL A 354 -0.12 -29.79 12.14
C VAL A 354 -1.07 -29.64 13.33
N LYS A 355 -0.54 -29.54 14.56
CA LYS A 355 -1.37 -29.34 15.77
C LYS A 355 -2.19 -28.06 15.68
N LEU A 356 -1.57 -26.95 15.25
CA LEU A 356 -2.27 -25.68 15.04
C LEU A 356 -3.38 -25.78 14.00
N LYS A 357 -3.10 -26.41 12.86
CA LYS A 357 -4.13 -26.62 11.81
C LYS A 357 -5.29 -27.47 12.29
N LEU A 358 -5.04 -28.51 13.09
CA LEU A 358 -6.09 -29.33 13.67
C LEU A 358 -6.94 -28.54 14.67
N ARG A 359 -6.32 -27.67 15.48
CA ARG A 359 -7.03 -26.78 16.41
C ARG A 359 -7.91 -25.79 15.64
N LEU A 360 -7.35 -25.09 14.65
CA LEU A 360 -8.12 -24.18 13.80
C LEU A 360 -9.29 -24.90 13.11
N LEU A 361 -9.06 -26.09 12.55
CA LEU A 361 -10.12 -26.90 11.94
C LEU A 361 -11.24 -27.22 12.92
N LYS A 362 -10.89 -27.57 14.17
CA LYS A 362 -11.86 -27.83 15.24
C LYS A 362 -12.69 -26.58 15.54
N ASP A 363 -12.06 -25.42 15.74
CA ASP A 363 -12.77 -24.19 16.07
C ASP A 363 -13.64 -23.70 14.91
N TYR A 364 -13.17 -23.89 13.67
CA TYR A 364 -13.94 -23.68 12.46
C TYR A 364 -15.17 -24.59 12.43
N LYS A 365 -15.00 -25.89 12.66
CA LYS A 365 -16.11 -26.86 12.70
C LYS A 365 -17.14 -26.46 13.75
N GLU A 366 -16.72 -26.17 14.98
CA GLU A 366 -17.61 -25.78 16.08
C GLU A 366 -18.40 -24.51 15.74
N LEU A 367 -17.74 -23.50 15.15
CA LEU A 367 -18.41 -22.28 14.70
C LEU A 367 -19.53 -22.59 13.71
N TYR A 368 -19.25 -23.37 12.66
CA TYR A 368 -20.27 -23.70 11.65
C TYR A 368 -21.37 -24.61 12.17
N GLN A 369 -21.06 -25.51 13.11
CA GLN A 369 -22.07 -26.31 13.79
C GLN A 369 -23.02 -25.43 14.62
N SER A 370 -22.51 -24.41 15.29
CA SER A 370 -23.34 -23.46 16.08
C SER A 370 -24.31 -22.62 15.24
N MET A 371 -24.14 -22.62 13.91
CA MET A 371 -25.00 -21.90 12.96
C MET A 371 -25.83 -22.84 12.08
N ASP A 372 -25.74 -24.16 12.30
CA ASP A 372 -26.32 -25.20 11.45
C ASP A 372 -25.87 -25.13 9.97
N LEU A 373 -24.64 -24.63 9.74
CA LEU A 373 -24.03 -24.49 8.41
C LEU A 373 -22.92 -25.52 8.16
N TYR A 374 -22.69 -26.46 9.08
CA TYR A 374 -21.56 -27.38 8.98
C TYR A 374 -21.72 -28.40 7.85
N GLU A 375 -22.88 -29.06 7.75
CA GLU A 375 -23.04 -30.17 6.79
C GLU A 375 -22.92 -29.70 5.33
N GLU A 376 -23.49 -28.54 4.99
CA GLU A 376 -23.36 -27.95 3.66
C GLU A 376 -21.94 -27.45 3.33
N ASN A 377 -21.13 -27.11 4.35
CA ASN A 377 -19.77 -26.60 4.17
C ASN A 377 -18.66 -27.61 4.52
N LYS A 378 -19.01 -28.83 4.90
CA LYS A 378 -18.10 -29.86 5.42
C LYS A 378 -16.87 -30.10 4.54
N LEU A 379 -17.07 -30.17 3.22
CA LEU A 379 -15.97 -30.36 2.27
C LEU A 379 -15.00 -29.16 2.25
N LYS A 380 -15.53 -27.93 2.27
CA LYS A 380 -14.71 -26.69 2.26
C LYS A 380 -13.96 -26.51 3.58
N ILE A 381 -14.62 -26.81 4.69
CA ILE A 381 -14.02 -26.79 6.04
C ILE A 381 -12.90 -27.83 6.11
N ASN A 382 -13.11 -29.06 5.66
CA ASN A 382 -12.05 -30.07 5.66
C ASN A 382 -10.90 -29.73 4.69
N ALA A 383 -11.19 -29.06 3.56
CA ALA A 383 -10.18 -28.57 2.63
C ALA A 383 -9.25 -27.52 3.27
N PHE A 384 -9.71 -26.78 4.30
CA PHE A 384 -8.87 -25.85 5.04
C PHE A 384 -7.63 -26.53 5.65
N ALA A 385 -7.76 -27.76 6.15
CA ALA A 385 -6.67 -28.51 6.78
C ALA A 385 -5.46 -28.69 5.84
N VAL A 386 -5.72 -28.91 4.55
CA VAL A 386 -4.69 -29.09 3.51
C VAL A 386 -4.34 -27.79 2.79
N SER A 387 -5.09 -26.71 2.99
CA SER A 387 -4.82 -25.42 2.38
C SER A 387 -3.58 -24.74 2.98
N ILE A 388 -2.84 -24.03 2.13
CA ILE A 388 -1.86 -23.02 2.57
C ILE A 388 -2.63 -21.72 2.69
N ALA A 389 -2.40 -20.91 3.73
CA ALA A 389 -2.95 -19.56 3.82
C ALA A 389 -2.54 -18.79 2.57
N LYS A 390 -3.53 -18.37 1.78
CA LYS A 390 -3.32 -17.70 0.51
C LYS A 390 -3.93 -16.32 0.63
N ASP A 391 -3.28 -15.30 0.11
CA ASP A 391 -3.89 -13.98 -0.05
C ASP A 391 -4.99 -13.94 -1.16
N GLY A 392 -5.60 -15.09 -1.45
CA GLY A 392 -6.35 -15.34 -2.68
C GLY A 392 -5.45 -15.20 -3.93
N GLY A 393 -5.82 -15.89 -5.01
CA GLY A 393 -5.10 -15.74 -6.27
C GLY A 393 -5.37 -14.36 -6.87
N ILE A 394 -4.45 -13.40 -6.68
CA ILE A 394 -4.26 -12.39 -7.72
C ILE A 394 -3.65 -13.16 -8.89
N GLY A 395 -4.48 -13.56 -9.85
CA GLY A 395 -4.02 -14.22 -11.07
C GLY A 395 -2.92 -13.40 -11.72
N ALA A 396 -1.71 -13.96 -11.77
CA ALA A 396 -0.53 -13.49 -12.49
C ALA A 396 0.02 -12.07 -12.14
N PRO A 397 1.33 -11.82 -12.37
CA PRO A 397 2.03 -10.59 -11.95
C PRO A 397 1.68 -9.32 -12.77
N MET A 398 0.68 -9.40 -13.64
CA MET A 398 0.36 -8.41 -14.66
C MET A 398 -1.13 -8.11 -14.64
N SER A 399 -1.57 -7.26 -13.71
CA SER A 399 -2.90 -6.65 -13.82
C SER A 399 -2.74 -5.14 -13.89
N ARG A 400 -3.58 -4.50 -14.72
CA ARG A 400 -3.76 -3.04 -14.84
C ARG A 400 -4.12 -2.33 -13.52
N LEU A 401 -4.10 -3.05 -12.39
CA LEU A 401 -4.48 -2.62 -11.05
C LEU A 401 -3.27 -2.27 -10.15
N ARG A 402 -2.03 -2.52 -10.60
CA ARG A 402 -0.82 -2.12 -9.86
C ARG A 402 -0.62 -0.60 -9.93
N LYS A 403 -0.69 0.06 -8.78
CA LYS A 403 -0.40 1.50 -8.63
C LYS A 403 0.98 1.66 -8.00
N LYS A 404 1.73 2.70 -8.38
CA LYS A 404 3.01 3.03 -7.75
C LYS A 404 2.77 3.70 -6.40
N LEU A 405 3.58 3.35 -5.40
CA LEU A 405 3.70 4.15 -4.18
C LEU A 405 4.34 5.50 -4.50
N SER A 406 4.08 6.47 -3.62
CA SER A 406 4.89 7.70 -3.60
C SER A 406 6.33 7.35 -3.20
N GLU A 407 7.30 8.19 -3.56
CA GLU A 407 8.70 7.99 -3.14
C GLU A 407 8.84 8.04 -1.61
N GLU A 408 8.01 8.83 -0.93
CA GLU A 408 7.98 8.97 0.53
C GLU A 408 7.44 7.72 1.24
N ASP A 409 6.51 6.99 0.60
CA ASP A 409 5.92 5.78 1.15
C ASP A 409 6.75 4.52 0.84
N TYR A 410 7.72 4.58 -0.05
CA TYR A 410 8.57 3.43 -0.38
C TYR A 410 9.77 3.34 0.55
N ILE A 411 9.82 2.26 1.34
CA ILE A 411 10.99 1.92 2.14
C ILE A 411 11.70 0.77 1.44
N GLU A 412 12.93 1.02 0.98
CA GLU A 412 13.73 0.00 0.29
C GLU A 412 14.20 -1.09 1.26
N ASP A 413 13.97 -2.35 0.90
CA ASP A 413 14.46 -3.49 1.69
C ASP A 413 15.99 -3.46 1.79
N GLU A 414 16.52 -3.66 3.01
CA GLU A 414 17.95 -3.90 3.16
C GLU A 414 18.34 -5.19 2.44
N LEU A 415 19.38 -5.09 1.63
CA LEU A 415 19.87 -6.24 0.88
C LEU A 415 20.58 -7.22 1.82
N PRO A 416 20.43 -8.55 1.62
CA PRO A 416 21.17 -9.53 2.39
C PRO A 416 22.69 -9.28 2.31
N ALA A 417 23.42 -9.64 3.36
CA ALA A 417 24.87 -9.42 3.41
C ALA A 417 25.59 -9.90 2.13
N GLY A 418 26.36 -9.00 1.53
CA GLY A 418 27.12 -9.24 0.29
C GLY A 418 26.33 -9.03 -1.01
N TYR A 419 25.05 -8.64 -0.95
CA TYR A 419 24.29 -8.19 -2.12
C TYR A 419 24.42 -6.69 -2.30
N THR A 420 24.53 -6.25 -3.55
CA THR A 420 24.43 -4.84 -3.93
C THR A 420 23.36 -4.68 -5.01
N ARG A 421 22.61 -3.58 -4.92
CA ARG A 421 21.74 -3.15 -6.01
C ARG A 421 22.62 -2.58 -7.10
N VAL A 422 22.45 -3.06 -8.32
CA VAL A 422 23.20 -2.55 -9.47
C VAL A 422 22.22 -2.21 -10.58
N CYS A 423 22.40 -1.02 -11.13
CA CYS A 423 21.66 -0.54 -12.28
C CYS A 423 22.52 -0.70 -13.55
N HIS A 424 21.85 -1.03 -14.64
CA HIS A 424 22.41 -1.10 -15.97
C HIS A 424 22.71 0.32 -16.45
N THR A 425 23.96 0.58 -16.82
CA THR A 425 24.42 1.92 -17.25
C THR A 425 24.60 2.03 -18.76
N LEU A 426 24.48 0.93 -19.50
CA LEU A 426 24.77 0.90 -20.94
C LEU A 426 23.47 1.04 -21.75
N GLY A 427 23.45 1.98 -22.70
CA GLY A 427 22.35 2.07 -23.65
C GLY A 427 22.33 0.89 -24.63
N PRO A 428 21.18 0.55 -25.22
CA PRO A 428 21.14 -0.39 -26.34
C PRO A 428 21.91 0.17 -27.54
N ILE A 429 22.58 -0.71 -28.28
CA ILE A 429 23.20 -0.39 -29.57
C ILE A 429 22.26 -0.94 -30.64
N TYR A 430 21.64 -0.07 -31.43
CA TYR A 430 20.75 -0.44 -32.53
C TYR A 430 20.44 0.77 -33.42
N ASP A 431 19.88 0.51 -34.59
CA ASP A 431 19.31 1.48 -35.52
C ASP A 431 18.07 0.88 -36.22
N GLU A 432 17.45 1.62 -37.14
CA GLU A 432 16.27 1.15 -37.90
C GLU A 432 16.60 -0.02 -38.86
N ALA A 433 17.86 -0.14 -39.26
CA ALA A 433 18.34 -1.20 -40.13
C ALA A 433 18.54 -2.53 -39.39
N SER A 434 18.61 -2.51 -38.06
CA SER A 434 18.81 -3.70 -37.24
C SER A 434 17.72 -4.77 -37.49
N ARG A 435 18.15 -6.03 -37.63
CA ARG A 435 17.33 -7.24 -37.88
C ARG A 435 17.53 -8.32 -36.82
N ILE A 436 18.68 -8.36 -36.17
CA ILE A 436 19.00 -9.37 -35.15
C ILE A 436 19.20 -8.67 -33.82
N LEU A 437 18.57 -9.14 -32.74
CA LEU A 437 18.79 -8.61 -31.39
C LEU A 437 19.54 -9.65 -30.55
N ILE A 438 20.78 -9.35 -30.19
CA ILE A 438 21.56 -10.14 -29.23
C ILE A 438 21.33 -9.60 -27.82
N LEU A 439 21.00 -10.50 -26.90
CA LEU A 439 20.74 -10.21 -25.50
C LEU A 439 21.78 -10.89 -24.59
N GLY A 440 22.49 -10.10 -23.80
CA GLY A 440 23.19 -10.58 -22.62
C GLY A 440 22.29 -10.63 -21.38
N SER A 441 22.79 -11.19 -20.29
CA SER A 441 22.10 -11.23 -18.99
C SER A 441 22.15 -9.87 -18.30
N PHE A 442 23.35 -9.45 -17.89
CA PHE A 442 23.68 -8.18 -17.26
C PHE A 442 25.17 -7.86 -17.51
N PRO A 443 25.58 -6.59 -17.64
CA PRO A 443 26.95 -6.27 -18.01
C PRO A 443 27.92 -6.67 -16.89
N SER A 444 29.07 -7.24 -17.26
CA SER A 444 30.12 -7.60 -16.28
C SER A 444 30.74 -6.36 -15.63
N VAL A 445 31.46 -6.54 -14.51
CA VAL A 445 32.19 -5.45 -13.83
C VAL A 445 33.08 -4.69 -14.82
N LYS A 446 33.87 -5.40 -15.63
CA LYS A 446 34.71 -4.81 -16.68
C LYS A 446 33.93 -4.06 -17.75
N SER A 447 32.75 -4.55 -18.13
CA SER A 447 31.89 -3.87 -19.11
C SER A 447 31.35 -2.54 -18.56
N ARG A 448 31.05 -2.50 -17.26
CA ARG A 448 30.64 -1.27 -16.56
C ARG A 448 31.80 -0.28 -16.39
N GLU A 449 32.98 -0.76 -16.00
CA GLU A 449 34.21 0.07 -15.90
C GLU A 449 34.57 0.73 -17.24
N GLN A 450 34.45 -0.01 -18.34
CA GLN A 450 34.77 0.49 -19.69
C GLN A 450 33.60 1.21 -20.37
N ASN A 451 32.43 1.28 -19.72
CA ASN A 451 31.19 1.81 -20.27
C ASN A 451 30.83 1.20 -21.66
N PHE A 452 31.11 -0.10 -21.86
CA PHE A 452 30.82 -0.79 -23.12
C PHE A 452 30.68 -2.32 -22.94
N TYR A 453 29.91 -2.97 -23.83
CA TYR A 453 29.59 -4.40 -23.71
C TYR A 453 30.80 -5.33 -23.90
N TYR A 454 30.80 -6.41 -23.12
CA TYR A 454 31.77 -7.50 -23.19
C TYR A 454 33.23 -7.05 -23.01
N GLY A 455 33.47 -6.11 -22.08
CA GLY A 455 34.78 -5.49 -21.85
C GLY A 455 35.88 -6.35 -21.22
N HIS A 456 35.56 -7.58 -20.81
CA HIS A 456 36.58 -8.47 -20.23
C HIS A 456 37.48 -9.05 -21.35
N PRO A 457 38.83 -8.95 -21.29
CA PRO A 457 39.71 -9.35 -22.40
C PRO A 457 39.60 -10.83 -22.82
N GLN A 458 39.23 -11.70 -21.89
CA GLN A 458 38.99 -13.12 -22.16
C GLN A 458 37.56 -13.43 -22.66
N ASN A 459 36.65 -12.44 -22.69
CA ASN A 459 35.35 -12.64 -23.31
C ASN A 459 35.53 -12.82 -24.82
N ARG A 460 34.83 -13.80 -25.37
CA ARG A 460 35.00 -14.22 -26.77
C ARG A 460 33.99 -13.59 -27.71
N PHE A 461 33.08 -12.74 -27.24
CA PHE A 461 32.01 -12.15 -28.04
C PHE A 461 32.55 -11.43 -29.28
N TRP A 462 33.45 -10.45 -29.10
CA TRP A 462 33.98 -9.67 -30.23
C TRP A 462 34.83 -10.52 -31.20
N LYS A 463 35.59 -11.49 -30.68
CA LYS A 463 36.35 -12.45 -31.49
C LYS A 463 35.43 -13.37 -32.30
N LEU A 464 34.29 -13.74 -31.72
CA LEU A 464 33.27 -14.56 -32.36
C LEU A 464 32.57 -13.80 -33.47
N MET A 465 32.14 -12.56 -33.21
CA MET A 465 31.50 -11.71 -34.24
C MET A 465 32.45 -11.50 -35.42
N ALA A 466 33.70 -11.13 -35.16
CA ALA A 466 34.72 -10.98 -36.19
C ALA A 466 34.91 -12.25 -37.04
N ARG A 467 34.94 -13.43 -36.40
CA ARG A 467 35.07 -14.71 -37.11
C ARG A 467 33.85 -15.08 -37.94
N LEU A 468 32.65 -14.82 -37.44
CA LEU A 468 31.40 -15.14 -38.14
C LEU A 468 31.19 -14.27 -39.38
N PHE A 469 31.62 -13.02 -39.33
CA PHE A 469 31.49 -12.06 -40.43
C PHE A 469 32.76 -11.88 -41.26
N GLU A 470 33.78 -12.70 -41.03
CA GLU A 470 35.08 -12.66 -41.72
C GLU A 470 35.74 -11.26 -41.70
N GLU A 471 35.59 -10.54 -40.58
CA GLU A 471 36.18 -9.21 -40.36
C GLU A 471 37.34 -9.26 -39.35
N PRO A 472 38.24 -8.25 -39.33
CA PRO A 472 39.20 -8.07 -38.25
C PRO A 472 38.51 -7.92 -36.88
N VAL A 473 39.17 -8.37 -35.81
CA VAL A 473 38.64 -8.20 -34.45
C VAL A 473 38.59 -6.72 -34.10
N PRO A 474 37.41 -6.15 -33.75
CA PRO A 474 37.29 -4.72 -33.51
C PRO A 474 37.94 -4.31 -32.19
N GLU A 475 38.76 -3.27 -32.22
CA GLU A 475 39.54 -2.82 -31.06
C GLU A 475 38.82 -1.69 -30.31
N THR A 476 38.37 -0.66 -31.03
CA THR A 476 37.73 0.53 -30.45
C THR A 476 36.23 0.34 -30.25
N THR A 477 35.61 1.24 -29.47
CA THR A 477 34.15 1.27 -29.29
C THR A 477 33.43 1.55 -30.61
N GLU A 478 34.02 2.42 -31.43
CA GLU A 478 33.53 2.82 -32.74
C GLU A 478 33.58 1.65 -33.71
N ASP A 479 34.67 0.88 -33.75
CA ASP A 479 34.79 -0.32 -34.59
C ASP A 479 33.76 -1.37 -34.20
N LYS A 480 33.57 -1.58 -32.88
CA LYS A 480 32.59 -2.53 -32.35
C LYS A 480 31.17 -2.15 -32.73
N LYS A 481 30.79 -0.87 -32.58
CA LYS A 481 29.49 -0.37 -33.04
C LYS A 481 29.36 -0.50 -34.55
N GLY A 482 30.39 -0.13 -35.30
CA GLY A 482 30.40 -0.21 -36.76
C GLY A 482 30.19 -1.63 -37.28
N LEU A 483 30.86 -2.62 -36.68
CA LEU A 483 30.67 -4.03 -37.00
C LEU A 483 29.22 -4.46 -36.77
N LEU A 484 28.64 -4.12 -35.62
CA LEU A 484 27.24 -4.45 -35.34
C LEU A 484 26.27 -3.80 -36.33
N MET A 485 26.45 -2.52 -36.66
CA MET A 485 25.55 -1.81 -37.58
C MET A 485 25.65 -2.32 -39.03
N ARG A 486 26.87 -2.61 -39.52
CA ARG A 486 27.08 -3.18 -40.87
C ARG A 486 26.36 -4.50 -41.07
N HIS A 487 26.26 -5.30 -40.01
CA HIS A 487 25.61 -6.61 -40.03
C HIS A 487 24.19 -6.58 -39.43
N HIS A 488 23.61 -5.39 -39.27
CA HIS A 488 22.23 -5.21 -38.80
C HIS A 488 21.95 -5.86 -37.43
N ILE A 489 22.91 -5.78 -36.52
CA ILE A 489 22.83 -6.37 -35.18
C ILE A 489 22.55 -5.29 -34.14
N ALA A 490 21.44 -5.45 -33.44
CA ALA A 490 21.17 -4.79 -32.18
C ALA A 490 21.79 -5.57 -31.01
N LEU A 491 22.31 -4.86 -30.00
CA LEU A 491 22.90 -5.44 -28.80
C LEU A 491 22.37 -4.74 -27.54
N TRP A 492 21.88 -5.52 -26.59
CA TRP A 492 21.52 -5.05 -25.25
C TRP A 492 21.59 -6.18 -24.22
N ASP A 493 21.11 -5.92 -23.00
CA ASP A 493 20.92 -6.93 -21.95
C ASP A 493 19.45 -7.02 -21.55
N VAL A 494 19.09 -8.16 -20.97
CA VAL A 494 17.74 -8.42 -20.45
C VAL A 494 17.44 -7.62 -19.18
N VAL A 495 18.45 -7.37 -18.34
CA VAL A 495 18.25 -6.82 -16.99
C VAL A 495 18.64 -5.35 -16.94
N ALA A 496 17.70 -4.48 -16.55
CA ALA A 496 17.93 -3.06 -16.32
C ALA A 496 18.44 -2.76 -14.91
N ALA A 497 17.99 -3.52 -13.90
CA ALA A 497 18.52 -3.44 -12.56
C ALA A 497 18.30 -4.76 -11.82
N CYS A 498 19.17 -5.10 -10.89
CA CYS A 498 19.01 -6.27 -10.04
C CYS A 498 19.80 -6.14 -8.74
N ASP A 499 19.54 -7.05 -7.80
CA ASP A 499 20.48 -7.28 -6.70
C ASP A 499 21.38 -8.47 -7.07
N ILE A 500 22.68 -8.29 -6.87
CA ILE A 500 23.68 -9.30 -7.23
C ILE A 500 24.76 -9.39 -6.15
N LYS A 501 25.35 -10.57 -5.99
CA LYS A 501 26.56 -10.78 -5.20
C LYS A 501 27.77 -10.67 -6.13
N GLY A 502 28.43 -9.51 -6.13
CA GLY A 502 29.58 -9.22 -7.00
C GLY A 502 29.19 -9.19 -8.48
N SER A 503 29.60 -10.21 -9.25
CA SER A 503 29.30 -10.36 -10.68
C SER A 503 28.66 -11.71 -11.02
N SER A 504 28.18 -12.44 -10.02
CA SER A 504 27.66 -13.79 -10.22
C SER A 504 26.23 -13.78 -10.76
N ASP A 505 26.07 -14.14 -12.03
CA ASP A 505 24.78 -14.32 -12.69
C ASP A 505 23.81 -15.25 -11.93
N ARG A 506 24.35 -16.26 -11.22
CA ARG A 506 23.54 -17.17 -10.38
C ARG A 506 22.91 -16.50 -9.17
N SER A 507 23.44 -15.36 -8.75
CA SER A 507 22.95 -14.63 -7.57
C SER A 507 21.88 -13.58 -7.91
N ILE A 508 21.69 -13.27 -9.19
CA ILE A 508 20.75 -12.24 -9.65
C ILE A 508 19.35 -12.49 -9.09
N ARG A 509 18.82 -11.48 -8.39
CA ARG A 509 17.47 -11.46 -7.83
C ARG A 509 16.86 -10.07 -7.98
N ASN A 510 15.56 -9.95 -7.68
CA ASN A 510 14.82 -8.67 -7.76
C ASN A 510 15.04 -7.96 -9.11
N VAL A 511 14.94 -8.74 -10.19
CA VAL A 511 15.20 -8.29 -11.56
C VAL A 511 14.15 -7.28 -11.99
N ILE A 512 14.63 -6.12 -12.43
CA ILE A 512 13.89 -5.17 -13.25
C ILE A 512 14.35 -5.39 -14.70
N PRO A 513 13.49 -5.90 -15.59
CA PRO A 513 13.87 -6.12 -16.99
C PRO A 513 14.01 -4.80 -17.76
N THR A 514 14.80 -4.80 -18.83
CA THR A 514 14.84 -3.71 -19.82
C THR A 514 13.55 -3.67 -20.63
N ASP A 515 13.13 -2.47 -21.05
CA ASP A 515 12.01 -2.30 -21.98
C ASP A 515 12.45 -2.54 -23.42
N LEU A 516 12.49 -3.82 -23.82
CA LEU A 516 12.89 -4.22 -25.18
C LEU A 516 11.94 -3.70 -26.26
N ASN A 517 10.70 -3.31 -25.92
CA ASN A 517 9.79 -2.71 -26.91
C ASN A 517 10.33 -1.39 -27.47
N ARG A 518 11.26 -0.72 -26.77
CA ARG A 518 11.99 0.43 -27.31
C ARG A 518 12.74 0.10 -28.60
N ILE A 519 13.36 -1.07 -28.68
CA ILE A 519 14.05 -1.53 -29.90
C ILE A 519 13.02 -2.03 -30.91
N LEU A 520 12.09 -2.88 -30.47
CA LEU A 520 11.13 -3.57 -31.36
C LEU A 520 10.15 -2.61 -32.07
N ARG A 521 9.95 -1.39 -31.57
CA ARG A 521 9.13 -0.36 -32.23
C ARG A 521 9.88 0.40 -33.33
N THR A 522 11.21 0.42 -33.27
CA THR A 522 12.06 1.23 -34.16
C THR A 522 12.73 0.35 -35.21
N ALA A 523 13.25 -0.80 -34.79
CA ALA A 523 13.94 -1.76 -35.63
C ALA A 523 13.03 -2.95 -35.94
N ARG A 524 13.02 -3.39 -37.20
CA ARG A 524 12.32 -4.61 -37.62
C ARG A 524 13.17 -5.83 -37.24
N ILE A 525 13.28 -6.10 -35.94
CA ILE A 525 13.95 -7.30 -35.45
C ILE A 525 13.20 -8.53 -35.98
N GLU A 526 13.92 -9.52 -36.47
CA GLU A 526 13.43 -10.79 -37.00
C GLU A 526 13.78 -11.92 -36.02
N THR A 527 14.99 -11.88 -35.48
CA THR A 527 15.52 -12.92 -34.58
C THR A 527 16.05 -12.30 -33.29
N ILE A 528 15.77 -12.95 -32.15
CA ILE A 528 16.32 -12.59 -30.83
C ILE A 528 17.23 -13.73 -30.37
N LEU A 529 18.51 -13.44 -30.13
CA LEU A 529 19.51 -14.40 -29.66
C LEU A 529 19.88 -14.10 -28.21
N ALA A 530 19.78 -15.08 -27.33
CA ALA A 530 20.22 -14.97 -25.95
C ALA A 530 21.62 -15.58 -25.77
N ASN A 531 22.57 -14.76 -25.33
CA ASN A 531 23.97 -15.15 -25.10
C ASN A 531 24.11 -15.91 -23.76
N GLY A 532 23.86 -17.21 -23.79
CA GLY A 532 23.98 -18.11 -22.64
C GLY A 532 22.66 -18.37 -21.91
N ASP A 533 22.72 -19.35 -20.99
CA ASP A 533 21.53 -19.88 -20.32
C ASP A 533 20.85 -18.84 -19.41
N THR A 534 21.63 -18.03 -18.69
CA THR A 534 21.09 -16.98 -17.81
C THR A 534 20.30 -15.94 -18.61
N ALA A 535 20.85 -15.40 -19.70
CA ALA A 535 20.15 -14.43 -20.55
C ALA A 535 18.84 -15.03 -21.09
N PHE A 536 18.87 -16.28 -21.54
CA PHE A 536 17.71 -16.98 -22.06
C PHE A 536 16.62 -17.19 -21.00
N GLN A 537 16.99 -17.68 -19.81
CA GLN A 537 16.04 -17.89 -18.71
C GLN A 537 15.40 -16.59 -18.24
N LEU A 538 16.20 -15.52 -18.10
CA LEU A 538 15.71 -14.20 -17.70
C LEU A 538 14.76 -13.61 -18.77
N TYR A 539 15.11 -13.74 -20.05
CA TYR A 539 14.25 -13.28 -21.14
C TYR A 539 12.90 -14.02 -21.14
N ARG A 540 12.92 -15.36 -21.05
CA ARG A 540 11.70 -16.17 -21.00
C ARG A 540 10.79 -15.80 -19.83
N LYS A 541 11.40 -15.50 -18.68
CA LYS A 541 10.68 -15.16 -17.46
C LYS A 541 10.09 -13.75 -17.46
N TYR A 542 10.82 -12.75 -17.97
CA TYR A 542 10.47 -11.34 -17.75
C TYR A 542 10.14 -10.56 -19.03
N CYS A 543 10.60 -10.99 -20.20
CA CYS A 543 10.49 -10.22 -21.45
C CYS A 543 9.65 -10.92 -22.54
N ARG A 544 9.54 -12.24 -22.53
CA ARG A 544 8.83 -13.01 -23.56
C ARG A 544 7.36 -12.60 -23.72
N GLU A 545 6.65 -12.46 -22.61
CA GLU A 545 5.23 -12.09 -22.61
C GLU A 545 5.02 -10.66 -23.15
N THR A 546 5.90 -9.73 -22.79
CA THR A 546 5.79 -8.32 -23.19
C THR A 546 6.26 -8.06 -24.62
N THR A 547 7.20 -8.86 -25.12
CA THR A 547 7.68 -8.77 -26.51
C THR A 547 6.86 -9.61 -27.48
N GLY A 548 6.15 -10.64 -26.99
CA GLY A 548 5.37 -11.57 -27.81
C GLY A 548 6.21 -12.44 -28.74
N ARG A 549 7.53 -12.56 -28.48
CA ARG A 549 8.50 -13.24 -29.33
C ARG A 549 9.25 -14.30 -28.54
N GLU A 550 9.69 -15.35 -29.22
CA GLU A 550 10.62 -16.31 -28.64
C GLU A 550 12.06 -15.86 -28.92
N ALA A 551 12.96 -16.22 -28.01
CA ALA A 551 14.40 -16.06 -28.22
C ALA A 551 15.02 -17.42 -28.50
N VAL A 552 16.11 -17.42 -29.25
CA VAL A 552 16.97 -18.60 -29.45
C VAL A 552 18.10 -18.57 -28.42
N LYS A 553 18.41 -19.72 -27.84
CA LYS A 553 19.51 -19.84 -26.87
C LYS A 553 20.81 -20.16 -27.59
N CYS A 554 21.78 -19.26 -27.52
CA CYS A 554 23.15 -19.52 -28.00
C CYS A 554 24.08 -19.87 -26.83
N PRO A 555 25.17 -20.63 -27.05
CA PRO A 555 26.17 -20.89 -26.02
C PRO A 555 26.84 -19.59 -25.54
N SER A 556 27.15 -19.50 -24.24
CA SER A 556 27.69 -18.26 -23.66
C SER A 556 29.10 -17.95 -24.17
N THR A 557 29.36 -16.69 -24.51
CA THR A 557 30.69 -16.19 -24.88
C THR A 557 31.58 -15.83 -23.68
N SER A 558 31.02 -15.87 -22.46
CA SER A 558 31.72 -15.59 -21.21
C SER A 558 32.92 -16.53 -21.01
N PRO A 559 34.04 -16.07 -20.42
CA PRO A 559 35.18 -16.94 -20.10
C PRO A 559 34.82 -18.09 -19.14
N ALA A 560 33.74 -17.95 -18.35
CA ALA A 560 33.24 -19.01 -17.48
C ALA A 560 32.77 -20.26 -18.25
N ASN A 561 32.42 -20.11 -19.54
CA ASN A 561 32.06 -21.22 -20.40
C ASN A 561 33.29 -21.84 -21.07
N ALA A 562 34.18 -22.44 -20.28
CA ALA A 562 35.43 -23.01 -20.80
C ALA A 562 35.22 -24.20 -21.76
N PHE A 563 34.04 -24.83 -21.74
CA PHE A 563 33.71 -26.00 -22.57
C PHE A 563 33.62 -25.69 -24.08
N PHE A 564 33.20 -24.46 -24.44
CA PHE A 564 33.10 -24.06 -25.84
C PHE A 564 34.38 -23.37 -26.30
N THR A 565 35.07 -23.95 -27.28
CA THR A 565 36.15 -23.26 -28.02
C THR A 565 35.56 -22.19 -28.95
N LEU A 566 36.39 -21.28 -29.47
CA LEU A 566 35.92 -20.25 -30.41
C LEU A 566 35.28 -20.88 -31.66
N ASP A 567 35.82 -22.01 -32.15
CA ASP A 567 35.25 -22.74 -33.30
C ASP A 567 33.88 -23.33 -33.00
N ARG A 568 33.70 -23.95 -31.82
CA ARG A 568 32.39 -24.46 -31.40
C ARG A 568 31.37 -23.34 -31.19
N LEU A 569 31.81 -22.17 -30.72
CA LEU A 569 30.96 -20.99 -30.65
C LEU A 569 30.55 -20.54 -32.05
N ALA A 570 31.50 -20.45 -32.99
CA ALA A 570 31.22 -20.05 -34.37
C ALA A 570 30.25 -21.01 -35.07
N GLU A 571 30.43 -22.32 -34.90
CA GLU A 571 29.50 -23.31 -35.44
C GLU A 571 28.10 -23.17 -34.85
N ALA A 572 27.98 -23.02 -33.53
CA ALA A 572 26.68 -22.95 -32.86
C ALA A 572 25.94 -21.62 -33.11
N TRP A 573 26.66 -20.49 -33.12
CA TRP A 573 26.07 -19.18 -33.41
C TRP A 573 25.81 -18.98 -34.90
N GLY A 574 26.66 -19.53 -35.77
CA GLY A 574 26.51 -19.44 -37.22
C GLY A 574 25.20 -20.03 -37.71
N ARG A 575 24.78 -21.18 -37.18
CA ARG A 575 23.49 -21.83 -37.51
C ARG A 575 22.25 -20.97 -37.21
N GLU A 576 22.37 -20.00 -36.32
CA GLU A 576 21.26 -19.15 -35.89
C GLU A 576 21.31 -17.75 -36.54
N LEU A 577 22.46 -17.39 -37.12
CA LEU A 577 22.69 -16.10 -37.78
C LEU A 577 22.61 -16.19 -39.31
N PHE A 578 22.93 -17.35 -39.88
CA PHE A 578 22.91 -17.68 -41.31
C PHE A 578 22.05 -18.92 -41.52
#